data_AF-A0A5R9C6I9-F1
#
_entry.id   AF-A0A5R9C6I9-F1
#
_cell.length_a   1.000
_cell.length_b   1.000
_cell.length_c   1.000
_cell.angle_alpha   90.00
_cell.angle_beta   90.00
_cell.angle_gamma   90.00
#
_symmetry.space_group_name_H-M   'P 1'
#
loop_
_entity.id
_entity.type
_entity.pdbx_description
1 polymer ?
#
loop_
_entity_poly.entity_id
_entity_poly.type
_entity_poly.pdbx_seq_one_letter_code
_entity_poly.pdbx_strand_id
1 'polypeptide(L)'
;MDDKTNVTIVFFTLVASALGWLFTEDFFSGLSTGGGVFLTWAVTREIDPAHQSSAIIAAFFSLFHLLFYMESIHLLMLAWILALLRAVNGITGKMLTLVDILGVFALTVFLSFFNENSLYLIVLGLALTSLFILRIKKAAVLICGMLTFILFIVQLTFFDYGSFMGIAQLISFHLAAVASAVLFAIFLSFSQSFQAKIEAKDDQGNKVDEKRILHGRYLYSATIVGFVFFAHHTTSDVLIHLSVLWGTFISYLIFKN
;
A
#
# COMPACT_ATOMS: atom_id res chain seq x y z
N MET A 1 -5.78 -21.09 3.24
CA MET A 1 -6.19 -20.20 2.13
C MET A 1 -6.89 -21.06 1.09
N ASP A 2 -7.90 -20.56 0.37
CA ASP A 2 -8.57 -21.35 -0.66
C ASP A 2 -7.73 -21.32 -1.95
N ASP A 3 -7.34 -22.48 -2.46
CA ASP A 3 -6.52 -22.62 -3.66
C ASP A 3 -7.15 -21.91 -4.87
N LYS A 4 -8.48 -21.78 -4.89
CA LYS A 4 -9.22 -21.11 -5.96
C LYS A 4 -8.86 -19.63 -6.09
N THR A 5 -8.68 -18.92 -4.98
CA THR A 5 -8.37 -17.48 -4.99
C THR A 5 -6.97 -17.22 -5.51
N ASN A 6 -6.00 -18.09 -5.16
CA ASN A 6 -4.63 -18.02 -5.69
C ASN A 6 -4.59 -18.22 -7.20
N VAL A 7 -5.29 -19.25 -7.70
CA VAL A 7 -5.37 -19.52 -9.13
C VAL A 7 -6.02 -18.35 -9.87
N THR A 8 -7.05 -17.76 -9.28
CA THR A 8 -7.76 -16.61 -9.86
C THR A 8 -6.85 -15.39 -10.01
N ILE A 9 -6.07 -15.04 -8.98
CA ILE A 9 -5.16 -13.89 -9.09
C ILE A 9 -4.00 -14.17 -10.05
N VAL A 10 -3.44 -15.39 -10.07
CA VAL A 10 -2.40 -15.76 -11.03
C VAL A 10 -2.94 -15.61 -12.46
N PHE A 11 -4.16 -16.09 -12.71
CA PHE A 11 -4.81 -15.92 -14.00
C PHE A 11 -4.98 -14.45 -14.38
N PHE A 12 -5.52 -13.60 -13.47
CA PHE A 12 -5.66 -12.18 -13.75
C PHE A 12 -4.33 -11.47 -14.00
N THR A 13 -3.29 -11.80 -13.23
CA THR A 13 -1.94 -11.26 -13.44
C THR A 13 -1.39 -11.63 -14.80
N LEU A 14 -1.54 -12.89 -15.23
CA LEU A 14 -1.07 -13.35 -16.54
C LEU A 14 -1.85 -12.71 -17.68
N VAL A 15 -3.18 -12.61 -17.56
CA VAL A 15 -4.02 -11.91 -18.55
C VAL A 15 -3.66 -10.44 -18.62
N ALA A 16 -3.49 -9.77 -17.48
CA ALA A 16 -3.04 -8.38 -17.41
C ALA A 16 -1.69 -8.18 -18.12
N SER A 17 -0.74 -9.08 -17.89
CA SER A 17 0.56 -9.02 -18.56
C SER A 17 0.48 -9.26 -20.07
N ALA A 18 -0.29 -10.24 -20.50
CA ALA A 18 -0.50 -10.52 -21.91
C ALA A 18 -1.16 -9.33 -22.62
N LEU A 19 -2.20 -8.74 -22.02
CA LEU A 19 -2.89 -7.58 -22.58
C LEU A 19 -1.98 -6.35 -22.61
N GLY A 20 -1.27 -6.05 -21.52
CA GLY A 20 -0.32 -4.94 -21.47
C GLY A 20 0.76 -5.05 -22.55
N TRP A 21 1.30 -6.25 -22.76
CA TRP A 21 2.25 -6.51 -23.85
C TRP A 21 1.61 -6.33 -25.23
N LEU A 22 0.41 -6.88 -25.46
CA LEU A 22 -0.27 -6.77 -26.75
C LEU A 22 -0.63 -5.33 -27.13
N PHE A 23 -1.02 -4.49 -26.16
CA PHE A 23 -1.41 -3.11 -26.43
C PHE A 23 -0.24 -2.14 -26.57
N THR A 24 0.89 -2.44 -25.93
CA THR A 24 2.07 -1.53 -25.92
C THR A 24 3.20 -2.02 -26.81
N GLU A 25 3.12 -3.27 -27.30
CA GLU A 25 4.19 -3.98 -27.99
C GLU A 25 5.51 -4.09 -27.19
N ASP A 26 5.48 -3.77 -25.89
CA ASP A 26 6.62 -3.85 -24.98
C ASP A 26 6.39 -4.93 -23.91
N PHE A 27 7.30 -5.89 -23.86
CA PHE A 27 7.30 -6.95 -22.87
C PHE A 27 7.40 -6.43 -21.44
N PHE A 28 8.22 -5.40 -21.20
CA PHE A 28 8.42 -4.86 -19.85
C PHE A 28 7.20 -4.09 -19.36
N SER A 29 6.54 -3.35 -20.25
CA SER A 29 5.25 -2.73 -19.97
C SER A 29 4.20 -3.78 -19.59
N GLY A 30 4.08 -4.88 -20.34
CA GLY A 30 3.21 -6.00 -19.98
C GLY A 30 3.53 -6.61 -18.61
N LEU A 31 4.81 -6.88 -18.33
CA LEU A 31 5.22 -7.35 -17.00
C LEU A 31 4.82 -6.35 -15.90
N SER A 32 4.98 -5.05 -16.15
CA SER A 32 4.61 -3.98 -15.24
C SER A 32 3.11 -3.96 -14.96
N THR A 33 2.26 -4.07 -15.99
CA THR A 33 0.80 -4.13 -15.85
C THR A 33 0.36 -5.31 -14.98
N GLY A 34 0.86 -6.52 -15.26
CA GLY A 34 0.53 -7.69 -14.44
C GLY A 34 1.06 -7.56 -13.01
N GLY A 35 2.28 -7.06 -12.83
CA GLY A 35 2.83 -6.74 -11.52
C GLY A 35 1.96 -5.76 -10.74
N GLY A 36 1.44 -4.72 -11.40
CA GLY A 36 0.54 -3.73 -10.81
C GLY A 36 -0.78 -4.35 -10.35
N VAL A 37 -1.40 -5.20 -11.16
CA VAL A 37 -2.62 -5.94 -10.80
C VAL A 37 -2.37 -6.87 -9.60
N PHE A 38 -1.28 -7.63 -9.63
CA PHE A 38 -0.89 -8.51 -8.53
C PHE A 38 -0.64 -7.74 -7.22
N LEU A 39 0.10 -6.64 -7.29
CA LEU A 39 0.39 -5.81 -6.11
C LEU A 39 -0.86 -5.10 -5.59
N THR A 40 -1.79 -4.69 -6.46
CA THR A 40 -3.10 -4.17 -6.05
C THR A 40 -3.84 -5.18 -5.19
N TRP A 41 -3.94 -6.43 -5.67
CA TRP A 41 -4.54 -7.53 -4.92
C TRP A 41 -3.82 -7.75 -3.58
N ALA A 42 -2.50 -7.81 -3.60
CA ALA A 42 -1.69 -8.09 -2.42
C ALA A 42 -1.86 -7.01 -1.34
N VAL A 43 -1.78 -5.73 -1.72
CA VAL A 43 -1.98 -4.59 -0.82
C VAL A 43 -3.41 -4.59 -0.25
N THR A 44 -4.41 -4.90 -1.09
CA THR A 44 -5.81 -4.97 -0.63
C THR A 44 -6.01 -6.03 0.46
N ARG A 45 -5.36 -7.20 0.33
CA ARG A 45 -5.41 -8.24 1.37
C ARG A 45 -4.78 -7.81 2.68
N GLU A 46 -3.77 -6.93 2.66
CA GLU A 46 -3.20 -6.42 3.89
C GLU A 46 -4.18 -5.46 4.61
N ILE A 47 -5.04 -4.77 3.87
CA ILE A 47 -5.99 -3.79 4.41
C ILE A 47 -7.27 -4.46 4.86
N ASP A 48 -7.77 -5.43 4.10
CA ASP A 48 -8.99 -6.17 4.39
C ASP A 48 -8.76 -7.70 4.31
N PRO A 49 -8.02 -8.27 5.28
CA PRO A 49 -7.69 -9.70 5.27
C PRO A 49 -8.90 -10.62 5.46
N ALA A 50 -10.02 -10.08 5.95
CA ALA A 50 -11.23 -10.85 6.22
C ALA A 50 -12.03 -11.20 4.96
N HIS A 51 -11.96 -10.37 3.91
CA HIS A 51 -12.77 -10.56 2.70
C HIS A 51 -11.86 -10.74 1.48
N GLN A 52 -11.79 -11.97 0.96
CA GLN A 52 -11.03 -12.22 -0.27
C GLN A 52 -11.62 -11.51 -1.49
N SER A 53 -12.94 -11.26 -1.47
CA SER A 53 -13.66 -10.55 -2.52
C SER A 53 -13.16 -9.12 -2.72
N SER A 54 -12.75 -8.40 -1.66
CA SER A 54 -12.25 -7.03 -1.80
C SER A 54 -10.99 -6.96 -2.63
N ALA A 55 -10.06 -7.90 -2.41
CA ALA A 55 -8.82 -7.99 -3.17
C ALA A 55 -9.06 -8.36 -4.64
N ILE A 56 -10.05 -9.22 -4.93
CA ILE A 56 -10.42 -9.57 -6.31
C ILE A 56 -11.05 -8.37 -7.03
N ILE A 57 -11.99 -7.67 -6.38
CA ILE A 57 -12.63 -6.48 -6.96
C ILE A 57 -11.60 -5.38 -7.21
N ALA A 58 -10.68 -5.16 -6.27
CA ALA A 58 -9.59 -4.19 -6.45
C ALA A 58 -8.68 -4.54 -7.62
N ALA A 59 -8.30 -5.82 -7.77
CA ALA A 59 -7.50 -6.29 -8.90
C ALA A 59 -8.21 -6.12 -10.25
N PHE A 60 -9.53 -6.34 -10.28
CA PHE A 60 -10.34 -6.10 -11.47
C PHE A 60 -10.37 -4.61 -11.86
N PHE A 61 -10.53 -3.71 -10.88
CA PHE A 61 -10.47 -2.26 -11.14
C PHE A 61 -9.09 -1.81 -11.58
N SER A 62 -8.01 -2.30 -10.97
CA SER A 62 -6.68 -1.90 -11.42
C SER A 62 -6.39 -2.43 -12.83
N LEU A 63 -6.80 -3.66 -13.16
CA LEU A 63 -6.72 -4.17 -14.54
C LEU A 63 -7.44 -3.23 -15.51
N PHE A 64 -8.70 -2.88 -15.23
CA PHE A 64 -9.45 -1.98 -16.08
C PHE A 64 -8.72 -0.64 -16.25
N HIS A 65 -8.36 0.02 -15.15
CA HIS A 65 -7.67 1.31 -15.18
C HIS A 65 -6.34 1.27 -15.94
N LEU A 66 -5.50 0.27 -15.69
CA LEU A 66 -4.19 0.15 -16.33
C LEU A 66 -4.29 -0.16 -17.83
N LEU A 67 -5.40 -0.74 -18.30
CA LEU A 67 -5.64 -0.91 -19.74
C LEU A 67 -6.00 0.40 -20.46
N PHE A 68 -6.59 1.37 -19.76
CA PHE A 68 -6.92 2.68 -20.34
C PHE A 68 -5.83 3.74 -20.11
N TYR A 69 -5.06 3.62 -19.03
CA TYR A 69 -3.99 4.54 -18.65
C TYR A 69 -2.66 3.78 -18.65
N MET A 70 -1.97 3.82 -19.79
CA MET A 70 -0.69 3.13 -20.03
C MET A 70 0.52 3.96 -19.58
N GLU A 71 0.47 4.53 -18.38
CA GLU A 71 1.63 5.19 -17.77
C GLU A 71 2.49 4.20 -16.97
N SER A 72 3.78 4.52 -16.79
CA SER A 72 4.73 3.67 -16.06
C SER A 72 4.32 3.46 -14.61
N ILE A 73 4.23 2.21 -14.17
CA ILE A 73 3.86 1.85 -12.79
C ILE A 73 5.12 1.73 -11.93
N HIS A 74 5.13 2.37 -10.76
CA HIS A 74 6.23 2.25 -9.80
C HIS A 74 6.11 0.99 -8.93
N LEU A 75 6.37 -0.17 -9.52
CA LEU A 75 6.23 -1.47 -8.85
C LEU A 75 7.04 -1.59 -7.55
N LEU A 76 8.24 -1.01 -7.51
CA LEU A 76 9.09 -1.05 -6.31
C LEU A 76 8.46 -0.28 -5.14
N MET A 77 7.78 0.84 -5.43
CA MET A 77 7.04 1.61 -4.43
C MET A 77 5.87 0.78 -3.88
N LEU A 78 5.07 0.15 -4.74
CA LEU A 78 3.97 -0.72 -4.31
C LEU A 78 4.46 -1.91 -3.48
N ALA A 79 5.58 -2.54 -3.87
CA ALA A 79 6.21 -3.61 -3.11
C ALA A 79 6.73 -3.13 -1.74
N TRP A 80 7.28 -1.91 -1.67
CA TRP A 80 7.69 -1.28 -0.41
C TRP A 80 6.51 -0.98 0.52
N ILE A 81 5.40 -0.46 0.00
CA ILE A 81 4.15 -0.29 0.78
C ILE A 81 3.68 -1.64 1.32
N LEU A 82 3.66 -2.67 0.47
CA LEU A 82 3.27 -4.02 0.87
C LEU A 82 4.17 -4.56 2.00
N ALA A 83 5.48 -4.34 1.92
CA ALA A 83 6.43 -4.76 2.95
C ALA A 83 6.19 -4.03 4.29
N LEU A 84 5.94 -2.72 4.25
CA LEU A 84 5.58 -1.93 5.43
C LEU A 84 4.29 -2.41 6.08
N LEU A 85 3.25 -2.65 5.27
CA LEU A 85 1.97 -3.15 5.76
C LEU A 85 2.12 -4.53 6.40
N ARG A 86 2.88 -5.43 5.78
CA ARG A 86 3.16 -6.76 6.37
C ARG A 86 3.89 -6.67 7.69
N ALA A 87 4.85 -5.75 7.81
CA ALA A 87 5.56 -5.55 9.07
C ALA A 87 4.61 -5.09 10.19
N VAL A 88 3.71 -4.14 9.89
CA VAL A 88 2.77 -3.59 10.87
C VAL A 88 1.62 -4.56 11.17
N ASN A 89 0.90 -5.03 10.14
CA ASN A 89 -0.29 -5.86 10.25
C ASN A 89 0.01 -7.28 10.72
N GLY A 90 1.16 -7.85 10.32
CA GLY A 90 1.54 -9.21 10.69
C GLY A 90 0.65 -10.31 10.12
N ILE A 91 -0.02 -10.05 9.00
CA ILE A 91 -0.91 -11.02 8.31
C ILE A 91 -0.13 -12.24 7.81
N THR A 92 1.19 -12.17 7.71
CA THR A 92 2.03 -13.34 7.37
C THR A 92 2.08 -14.41 8.49
N GLY A 93 1.64 -14.07 9.71
CA GLY A 93 1.70 -14.97 10.89
C GLY A 93 3.10 -15.21 11.44
N LYS A 94 4.14 -14.72 10.76
CA LYS A 94 5.53 -14.85 11.21
C LYS A 94 5.90 -13.71 12.14
N MET A 95 6.75 -14.01 13.12
CA MET A 95 7.33 -12.97 13.98
C MET A 95 8.24 -12.06 13.17
N LEU A 96 8.07 -10.74 13.34
CA LEU A 96 8.91 -9.74 12.71
C LEU A 96 10.36 -9.88 13.21
N THR A 97 11.29 -10.12 12.28
CA THR A 97 12.72 -10.28 12.59
C THR A 97 13.44 -8.94 12.52
N LEU A 98 14.67 -8.90 13.04
CA LEU A 98 15.54 -7.73 12.88
C LEU A 98 15.92 -7.51 11.42
N VAL A 99 16.06 -8.60 10.65
CA VAL A 99 16.38 -8.53 9.21
C VAL A 99 15.24 -7.88 8.45
N ASP A 100 13.98 -8.15 8.80
CA ASP A 100 12.81 -7.51 8.16
C ASP A 100 12.80 -6.00 8.42
N ILE A 101 13.05 -5.58 9.67
CA ILE A 101 13.10 -4.15 10.05
C ILE A 101 14.23 -3.43 9.32
N LEU A 102 15.44 -4.01 9.34
CA LEU A 102 16.60 -3.44 8.65
C LEU A 102 16.43 -3.44 7.13
N GLY A 103 15.79 -4.47 6.57
CA GLY A 103 15.50 -4.57 5.14
C GLY A 103 14.52 -3.50 4.69
N VAL A 104 13.42 -3.30 5.43
CA VAL A 104 12.46 -2.23 5.14
C VAL A 104 13.07 -0.85 5.36
N PHE A 105 13.89 -0.66 6.40
CA PHE A 105 14.65 0.57 6.62
C PHE A 105 15.58 0.87 5.44
N ALA A 106 16.43 -0.08 5.05
CA ALA A 106 17.38 0.08 3.95
C ALA A 106 16.67 0.33 2.62
N LEU A 107 15.58 -0.38 2.32
CA LEU A 107 14.77 -0.16 1.13
C LEU A 107 14.15 1.24 1.11
N THR A 108 13.66 1.72 2.25
CA THR A 108 13.10 3.07 2.37
C THR A 108 14.18 4.12 2.14
N VAL A 109 15.36 3.97 2.77
CA VAL A 109 16.48 4.90 2.58
C VAL A 109 16.89 4.91 1.11
N PHE A 110 17.03 3.74 0.48
CA PHE A 110 17.32 3.63 -0.94
C PHE A 110 16.28 4.37 -1.80
N LEU A 111 14.98 4.10 -1.60
CA LEU A 111 13.91 4.76 -2.35
C LEU A 111 13.88 6.27 -2.13
N SER A 112 14.19 6.71 -0.90
CA SER A 112 14.22 8.11 -0.54
C SER A 112 15.32 8.87 -1.26
N PHE A 113 16.53 8.30 -1.33
CA PHE A 113 17.63 8.91 -2.08
C PHE A 113 17.47 8.78 -3.59
N PHE A 114 17.04 7.60 -4.08
CA PHE A 114 16.89 7.35 -5.51
C PHE A 114 15.83 8.24 -6.18
N ASN A 115 14.74 8.52 -5.46
CA ASN A 115 13.66 9.38 -5.95
C ASN A 115 13.74 10.82 -5.41
N GLU A 116 14.83 11.17 -4.72
CA GLU A 116 15.06 12.51 -4.13
C GLU A 116 13.86 13.01 -3.30
N ASN A 117 13.32 12.12 -2.47
CA ASN A 117 12.02 12.29 -1.83
C ASN A 117 12.06 11.84 -0.35
N SER A 118 11.79 12.78 0.55
CA SER A 118 11.83 12.56 1.99
C SER A 118 10.56 11.92 2.58
N LEU A 119 9.46 11.84 1.81
CA LEU A 119 8.20 11.25 2.28
C LEU A 119 8.30 9.76 2.56
N TYR A 120 9.15 9.04 1.82
CA TYR A 120 9.46 7.64 2.14
C TYR A 120 9.89 7.50 3.62
N LEU A 121 10.70 8.45 4.13
CA LEU A 121 11.12 8.48 5.54
C LEU A 121 9.97 8.86 6.49
N ILE A 122 9.06 9.74 6.08
CA ILE A 122 7.85 10.07 6.87
C ILE A 122 6.98 8.81 7.03
N VAL A 123 6.68 8.11 5.94
CA VAL A 123 5.86 6.89 5.95
C VAL A 123 6.53 5.78 6.77
N LEU A 124 7.84 5.61 6.63
CA LEU A 124 8.60 4.69 7.48
C LEU A 124 8.52 5.11 8.96
N GLY A 125 8.63 6.40 9.27
CA GLY A 125 8.45 6.93 10.62
C GLY A 125 7.08 6.59 11.21
N LEU A 126 6.01 6.69 10.42
CA LEU A 126 4.66 6.28 10.82
C LEU A 126 4.55 4.77 11.08
N ALA A 127 5.18 3.96 10.22
CA ALA A 127 5.23 2.50 10.39
C ALA A 127 6.00 2.11 11.66
N LEU A 128 7.18 2.70 11.89
CA LEU A 128 7.99 2.47 13.08
C LEU A 128 7.27 2.95 14.35
N THR A 129 6.57 4.08 14.28
CA THR A 129 5.73 4.57 15.40
C THR A 129 4.62 3.57 15.72
N SER A 130 3.96 3.02 14.71
CA SER A 130 2.95 1.96 14.89
C SER A 130 3.55 0.71 15.55
N LEU A 131 4.70 0.23 15.08
CA LEU A 131 5.41 -0.90 15.69
C LEU A 131 5.83 -0.62 17.15
N PHE A 132 6.24 0.61 17.45
CA PHE A 132 6.61 1.04 18.80
C PHE A 132 5.40 1.01 19.75
N ILE A 133 4.25 1.56 19.32
CA ILE A 133 2.98 1.53 20.07
C ILE A 133 2.54 0.09 20.34
N LEU A 134 2.65 -0.77 19.32
CA LEU A 134 2.36 -2.20 19.41
C LEU A 134 3.40 -2.99 20.23
N ARG A 135 4.45 -2.32 20.73
CA ARG A 135 5.52 -2.89 21.56
C ARG A 135 6.34 -3.99 20.88
N ILE A 136 6.38 -4.00 19.54
CA ILE A 136 7.13 -4.99 18.74
C ILE A 136 8.58 -4.53 18.61
N LYS A 137 9.53 -5.37 19.03
CA LYS A 137 10.99 -5.15 18.87
C LYS A 137 11.45 -3.72 19.23
N LYS A 138 10.94 -3.18 20.36
CA LYS A 138 11.08 -1.77 20.79
C LYS A 138 12.45 -1.15 20.56
N ALA A 139 13.53 -1.82 20.96
CA ALA A 139 14.88 -1.28 20.85
C ALA A 139 15.30 -1.04 19.39
N ALA A 140 15.09 -2.03 18.52
CA ALA A 140 15.42 -1.91 17.10
C ALA A 140 14.55 -0.86 16.40
N VAL A 141 13.25 -0.83 16.71
CA VAL A 141 12.31 0.15 16.17
C VAL A 141 12.68 1.57 16.59
N LEU A 142 13.08 1.77 17.85
CA LEU A 142 13.49 3.09 18.35
C LEU A 142 14.79 3.55 17.70
N ILE A 143 15.79 2.68 17.57
CA ILE A 143 17.05 3.00 16.88
C ILE A 143 16.78 3.36 15.42
N CYS A 144 16.03 2.53 14.69
CA CYS A 144 15.67 2.82 13.30
C CYS A 144 14.82 4.09 13.19
N GLY A 145 13.96 4.36 14.17
CA GLY A 145 13.14 5.58 14.22
C GLY A 145 13.98 6.84 14.40
N MET A 146 14.96 6.83 15.31
CA MET A 146 15.90 7.94 15.48
C MET A 146 16.74 8.16 14.22
N LEU A 147 17.25 7.10 13.59
CA LEU A 147 17.98 7.20 12.33
C LEU A 147 17.10 7.76 11.20
N THR A 148 15.86 7.30 11.09
CA THR A 148 14.88 7.80 10.11
C THR A 148 14.65 9.30 10.30
N PHE A 149 14.48 9.74 11.55
CA PHE A 149 14.29 11.15 11.87
C PHE A 149 15.53 12.00 11.53
N ILE A 150 16.73 11.53 11.88
CA ILE A 150 17.99 12.24 11.55
C ILE A 150 18.13 12.35 10.04
N LEU A 151 17.92 11.26 9.29
CA LEU A 151 18.00 11.27 7.83
C LEU A 151 16.97 12.21 7.21
N PHE A 152 15.75 12.25 7.76
CA PHE A 152 14.71 13.17 7.30
C PHE A 152 15.14 14.65 7.46
N ILE A 153 15.66 15.01 8.62
CA ILE A 153 16.18 16.38 8.86
C ILE A 153 17.33 16.69 7.89
N VAL A 154 18.27 15.76 7.72
CA VAL A 154 19.41 15.95 6.81
C VAL A 154 18.94 16.17 5.37
N GLN A 155 17.99 15.38 4.88
CA GLN A 155 17.43 15.56 3.52
C GLN A 155 16.72 16.89 3.37
N LEU A 156 15.95 17.29 4.38
CA LEU A 156 15.23 18.56 4.36
C LEU A 156 16.17 19.77 4.38
N THR A 157 17.27 19.73 5.14
CA THR A 157 18.15 20.89 5.30
C THR A 157 19.28 20.98 4.29
N PHE A 158 19.81 19.85 3.82
CA PHE A 158 21.02 19.82 2.98
C PHE A 158 20.77 19.45 1.52
N PHE A 159 19.71 18.70 1.23
CA PHE A 159 19.48 18.16 -0.12
C PHE A 159 18.30 18.79 -0.85
N ASP A 160 17.52 19.65 -0.18
CA ASP A 160 16.31 20.30 -0.72
C ASP A 160 15.34 19.30 -1.39
N TYR A 161 15.28 18.08 -0.84
CA TYR A 161 14.42 17.02 -1.36
C TYR A 161 12.96 17.40 -1.22
N GLY A 162 12.23 17.27 -2.33
CA GLY A 162 10.80 17.57 -2.39
C GLY A 162 10.04 16.79 -1.32
N SER A 163 9.18 17.50 -0.58
CA SER A 163 8.30 16.89 0.43
C SER A 163 6.82 17.00 0.06
N PHE A 164 6.38 18.08 -0.60
CA PHE A 164 4.99 18.26 -1.01
C PHE A 164 4.90 19.09 -2.30
N MET A 165 3.96 18.76 -3.18
CA MET A 165 3.52 19.64 -4.27
C MET A 165 3.00 20.95 -3.69
N GLY A 166 3.28 22.05 -4.38
CA GLY A 166 2.61 23.32 -4.10
C GLY A 166 1.12 23.21 -4.43
N ILE A 167 0.26 23.89 -3.65
CA ILE A 167 -1.21 23.88 -3.83
C ILE A 167 -1.61 24.25 -5.27
N ALA A 168 -0.85 25.13 -5.92
CA ALA A 168 -1.09 25.57 -7.29
C ALA A 168 -0.91 24.47 -8.36
N GLN A 169 -0.25 23.35 -8.03
CA GLN A 169 -0.02 22.22 -8.94
C GLN A 169 -1.09 21.12 -8.81
N LEU A 170 -2.03 21.25 -7.86
CA LEU A 170 -3.10 20.28 -7.65
C LEU A 170 -4.18 20.40 -8.73
N ILE A 171 -4.22 19.45 -9.67
CA ILE A 171 -5.37 19.28 -10.57
C ILE A 171 -6.55 18.58 -9.86
N SER A 172 -7.76 18.71 -10.40
CA SER A 172 -9.00 18.15 -9.84
C SER A 172 -8.93 16.64 -9.57
N PHE A 173 -8.14 15.91 -10.36
CA PHE A 173 -7.91 14.47 -10.16
C PHE A 173 -7.20 14.18 -8.82
N HIS A 174 -6.15 14.92 -8.47
CA HIS A 174 -5.46 14.76 -7.18
C HIS A 174 -6.42 15.06 -6.03
N LEU A 175 -7.21 16.13 -6.12
CA LEU A 175 -8.20 16.47 -5.10
C LEU A 175 -9.24 15.36 -4.90
N ALA A 176 -9.72 14.74 -5.98
CA ALA A 176 -10.62 13.60 -5.91
C ALA A 176 -9.97 12.37 -5.26
N ALA A 177 -8.68 12.14 -5.51
CA ALA A 177 -7.92 11.08 -4.87
C ALA A 177 -7.72 11.33 -3.36
N VAL A 178 -7.39 12.56 -2.95
CA VAL A 178 -7.32 12.95 -1.52
C VAL A 178 -8.68 12.73 -0.87
N ALA A 179 -9.76 13.24 -1.48
CA ALA A 179 -11.10 13.11 -0.94
C ALA A 179 -11.50 11.63 -0.77
N SER A 180 -11.17 10.79 -1.75
CA SER A 180 -11.40 9.34 -1.67
C SER A 180 -10.61 8.69 -0.53
N ALA A 181 -9.33 9.04 -0.36
CA ALA A 181 -8.49 8.53 0.72
C ALA A 181 -8.98 8.97 2.11
N VAL A 182 -9.42 10.23 2.26
CA VAL A 182 -9.98 10.75 3.51
C VAL A 182 -11.31 10.09 3.82
N LEU A 183 -12.22 10.01 2.85
CA LEU A 183 -13.51 9.31 3.01
C LEU A 183 -13.29 7.84 3.35
N PHE A 184 -12.29 7.20 2.75
CA PHE A 184 -11.91 5.83 3.08
C PHE A 184 -11.38 5.69 4.50
N ALA A 185 -10.50 6.59 4.96
CA ALA A 185 -10.00 6.59 6.33
C ALA A 185 -11.13 6.76 7.36
N ILE A 186 -12.07 7.68 7.08
CA ILE A 186 -13.28 7.87 7.87
C ILE A 186 -14.11 6.59 7.86
N PHE A 187 -14.42 6.05 6.67
CA PHE A 187 -15.19 4.83 6.49
C PHE A 187 -14.58 3.63 7.23
N LEU A 188 -13.26 3.41 7.16
CA LEU A 188 -12.60 2.33 7.87
C LEU A 188 -12.70 2.48 9.39
N SER A 189 -12.52 3.71 9.89
CA SER A 189 -12.66 4.02 11.32
C SER A 189 -14.08 3.68 11.82
N PHE A 190 -15.11 3.91 10.98
CA PHE A 190 -16.49 3.55 11.30
C PHE A 190 -16.83 2.07 11.06
N SER A 191 -16.35 1.46 9.98
CA SER A 191 -16.69 0.08 9.61
C SER A 191 -16.09 -0.94 10.58
N GLN A 192 -14.96 -0.64 11.22
CA GLN A 192 -14.42 -1.46 12.30
C GLN A 192 -15.34 -1.58 13.50
N SER A 193 -16.15 -0.54 13.79
CA SER A 193 -17.18 -0.64 14.83
C SER A 193 -18.26 -1.68 14.50
N PHE A 194 -18.37 -2.11 13.24
CA PHE A 194 -19.37 -3.09 12.76
C PHE A 194 -18.76 -4.44 12.35
N GLN A 195 -17.49 -4.49 11.93
CA GLN A 195 -16.79 -5.70 11.46
C GLN A 195 -16.28 -6.65 12.56
N ALA A 196 -16.53 -6.36 13.85
CA ALA A 196 -16.17 -7.23 14.99
C ALA A 196 -16.78 -8.65 14.96
N LYS A 197 -17.49 -9.04 13.89
CA LYS A 197 -18.12 -10.36 13.71
C LYS A 197 -17.33 -11.34 12.83
N ILE A 198 -16.37 -10.89 12.01
CA ILE A 198 -15.60 -11.78 11.12
C ILE A 198 -14.14 -11.79 11.57
N GLU A 199 -13.68 -12.92 12.09
CA GLU A 199 -12.30 -13.08 12.55
C GLU A 199 -11.33 -13.15 11.35
N ALA A 200 -10.48 -12.11 11.21
CA ALA A 200 -9.39 -12.12 10.25
C ALA A 200 -8.36 -13.19 10.62
N LYS A 201 -7.91 -13.95 9.61
CA LYS A 201 -6.88 -14.99 9.75
C LYS A 201 -5.60 -14.59 9.04
N ASP A 202 -4.46 -14.94 9.63
CA ASP A 202 -3.15 -14.82 9.00
C ASP A 202 -2.98 -15.89 7.91
N ASP A 203 -1.87 -15.82 7.17
CA ASP A 203 -1.50 -16.78 6.13
C ASP A 203 -1.26 -18.20 6.69
N GLN A 204 -1.06 -18.34 8.01
CA GLN A 204 -0.94 -19.62 8.72
C GLN A 204 -2.29 -20.14 9.26
N GLY A 205 -3.38 -19.38 9.09
CA GLY A 205 -4.72 -19.71 9.56
C GLY A 205 -5.03 -19.30 11.02
N ASN A 206 -4.10 -18.64 11.72
CA ASN A 206 -4.31 -18.16 13.09
C ASN A 206 -5.06 -16.83 13.10
N LYS A 207 -5.75 -16.53 14.20
CA LYS A 207 -6.43 -15.24 14.40
C LYS A 207 -5.40 -14.10 14.46
N VAL A 208 -5.62 -13.04 13.69
CA VAL A 208 -4.78 -11.84 13.67
C VAL A 208 -5.19 -10.89 14.79
N ASP A 209 -4.21 -10.19 15.38
CA ASP A 209 -4.46 -9.09 16.30
C ASP A 209 -5.10 -7.91 15.56
N GLU A 210 -6.36 -7.60 15.92
CA GLU A 210 -7.15 -6.51 15.35
C GLU A 210 -6.46 -5.14 15.46
N LYS A 211 -5.69 -4.92 16.53
CA LYS A 211 -4.94 -3.67 16.71
C LYS A 211 -3.89 -3.50 15.62
N ARG A 212 -3.22 -4.59 15.24
CA ARG A 212 -2.21 -4.57 14.18
C ARG A 212 -2.82 -4.20 12.84
N ILE A 213 -3.94 -4.84 12.49
CA ILE A 213 -4.70 -4.54 11.26
C ILE A 213 -5.12 -3.08 11.24
N LEU A 214 -5.63 -2.55 12.36
CA LEU A 214 -6.01 -1.14 12.46
C LEU A 214 -4.82 -0.20 12.21
N HIS A 215 -3.66 -0.50 12.80
CA HIS A 215 -2.47 0.31 12.58
C HIS A 215 -2.00 0.30 11.12
N GLY A 216 -2.04 -0.83 10.40
CA GLY A 216 -1.68 -0.82 8.98
C GLY A 216 -2.75 -0.18 8.09
N ARG A 217 -4.04 -0.23 8.46
CA ARG A 217 -5.08 0.58 7.80
C ARG A 217 -4.81 2.08 7.92
N TYR A 218 -4.48 2.55 9.12
CA TYR A 218 -4.09 3.96 9.32
C TYR A 218 -2.81 4.31 8.57
N LEU A 219 -1.80 3.44 8.61
CA LEU A 219 -0.57 3.63 7.85
C LEU A 219 -0.86 3.76 6.36
N TYR A 220 -1.66 2.86 5.78
CA TYR A 220 -2.00 2.88 4.36
C TYR A 220 -2.75 4.15 3.98
N SER A 221 -3.77 4.54 4.76
CA SER A 221 -4.52 5.77 4.52
C SER A 221 -3.63 7.01 4.57
N ALA A 222 -2.75 7.11 5.57
CA ALA A 222 -1.78 8.21 5.68
C ALA A 222 -0.78 8.20 4.50
N THR A 223 -0.37 7.02 4.04
CA THR A 223 0.52 6.85 2.89
C THR A 223 -0.13 7.35 1.61
N ILE A 224 -1.38 6.97 1.33
CA ILE A 224 -2.09 7.48 0.13
C ILE A 224 -2.28 8.98 0.21
N VAL A 225 -2.74 9.52 1.35
CA VAL A 225 -2.90 10.97 1.51
C VAL A 225 -1.57 11.67 1.22
N GLY A 226 -0.46 11.17 1.77
CA GLY A 226 0.88 11.68 1.51
C GLY A 226 1.25 11.64 0.02
N PHE A 227 1.02 10.51 -0.65
CA PHE A 227 1.37 10.35 -2.06
C PHE A 227 0.50 11.16 -3.01
N VAL A 228 -0.74 11.46 -2.68
CA VAL A 228 -1.56 12.32 -3.56
C VAL A 228 -1.04 13.77 -3.59
N PHE A 229 -0.33 14.21 -2.55
CA PHE A 229 0.35 15.51 -2.54
C PHE A 229 1.75 15.48 -3.20
N PHE A 230 2.09 14.47 -4.01
CA PHE A 230 3.43 14.34 -4.61
C PHE A 230 3.49 14.58 -6.12
N ALA A 231 4.59 15.22 -6.55
CA ALA A 231 4.84 15.65 -7.93
C ALA A 231 5.17 14.52 -8.91
N HIS A 232 5.65 13.38 -8.40
CA HIS A 232 6.31 12.34 -9.21
C HIS A 232 5.53 11.03 -9.30
N HIS A 233 4.27 10.99 -8.84
CA HIS A 233 3.43 9.81 -9.08
C HIS A 233 2.76 9.89 -10.43
N THR A 234 2.69 8.73 -11.08
CA THR A 234 1.89 8.60 -12.29
C THR A 234 0.41 8.51 -11.94
N THR A 235 -0.44 8.84 -12.91
CA THR A 235 -1.88 8.63 -12.83
C THR A 235 -2.17 7.14 -12.54
N SER A 236 -1.38 6.24 -13.13
CA SER A 236 -1.47 4.79 -12.90
C SER A 236 -1.29 4.40 -11.43
N ASP A 237 -0.31 4.99 -10.72
CA ASP A 237 -0.09 4.69 -9.30
C ASP A 237 -1.28 5.13 -8.45
N VAL A 238 -1.83 6.33 -8.72
CA VAL A 238 -3.00 6.86 -8.03
C VAL A 238 -4.22 5.97 -8.30
N LEU A 239 -4.43 5.53 -9.54
CA LEU A 239 -5.53 4.63 -9.92
C LEU A 239 -5.41 3.26 -9.25
N ILE A 240 -4.20 2.72 -9.10
CA ILE A 240 -3.97 1.49 -8.32
C ILE A 240 -4.42 1.69 -6.88
N HIS A 241 -4.00 2.77 -6.22
CA HIS A 241 -4.41 3.05 -4.85
C HIS A 241 -5.92 3.26 -4.72
N LEU A 242 -6.54 3.99 -5.65
CA LEU A 242 -8.00 4.13 -5.72
C LEU A 242 -8.70 2.79 -5.91
N SER A 243 -8.15 1.89 -6.71
CA SER A 243 -8.70 0.55 -6.93
C SER A 243 -8.73 -0.26 -5.62
N VAL A 244 -7.69 -0.13 -4.79
CA VAL A 244 -7.66 -0.72 -3.44
C VAL A 244 -8.77 -0.15 -2.54
N LEU A 245 -8.93 1.19 -2.53
CA LEU A 245 -9.95 1.86 -1.71
C LEU A 245 -11.37 1.50 -2.13
N TRP A 246 -11.65 1.57 -3.43
CA TRP A 246 -12.97 1.27 -3.97
C TRP A 246 -13.29 -0.21 -3.93
N GLY A 247 -12.31 -1.10 -4.15
CA GLY A 247 -12.50 -2.54 -4.05
C GLY A 247 -12.89 -2.98 -2.64
N THR A 248 -12.25 -2.41 -1.62
CA THR A 248 -12.60 -2.64 -0.21
C THR A 248 -13.97 -2.06 0.15
N PHE A 249 -14.26 -0.82 -0.26
CA PHE A 249 -15.56 -0.19 -0.02
C PHE A 249 -16.73 -0.92 -0.68
N ILE A 250 -16.61 -1.28 -1.96
CA ILE A 250 -17.66 -1.97 -2.71
C ILE A 250 -17.87 -3.39 -2.19
N SER A 251 -16.79 -4.11 -1.89
CA SER A 251 -16.90 -5.43 -1.24
C SER A 251 -17.68 -5.34 0.06
N TYR A 252 -17.39 -4.33 0.89
CA TYR A 252 -18.17 -4.11 2.10
C TYR A 252 -19.65 -3.86 1.80
N LEU A 253 -20.01 -3.05 0.79
CA LEU A 253 -21.43 -2.80 0.46
C LEU A 253 -22.16 -4.06 -0.02
N ILE A 254 -21.50 -4.89 -0.82
CA ILE A 254 -22.11 -6.08 -1.43
C ILE A 254 -22.25 -7.22 -0.42
N PHE A 255 -21.21 -7.45 0.40
CA PHE A 255 -21.11 -8.60 1.30
C PHE A 255 -21.41 -8.25 2.77
N LYS A 256 -22.08 -7.12 3.03
CA LYS A 256 -22.56 -6.72 4.37
C LYS A 256 -23.63 -7.67 4.94
N ASN A 257 -24.23 -8.49 4.09
CA ASN A 257 -25.28 -9.46 4.42
C ASN A 257 -24.69 -10.88 4.51
#